data_AF-A0A534AQA2-F1
#
_entry.id   AF-A0A534AQA2-F1
#
_cell.length_a   1.000
_cell.length_b   1.000
_cell.length_c   1.000
_cell.angle_alpha   90.00
_cell.angle_beta   90.00
_cell.angle_gamma   90.00
#
_symmetry.space_group_name_H-M   'P 1'
#
loop_
_entity.id
_entity.type
_entity.pdbx_description
1 polymer ?
#
loop_
_entity_poly.entity_id
_entity_poly.type
_entity_poly.pdbx_seq_one_letter_code
_entity_poly.pdbx_strand_id
1 'polypeptide(L)'
;QSLRRALLSNGAHLAREKGQASAVVSIVKDNLTRRVVSVSATNQPKQYEVTYTVGFSVTAGDKELLPQQEVSATRTYSFDERLLLAKGHEDDVLRADMARDLADMVMRRLSSL
;
A
#
# COMPACT_ATOMS: atom_id res chain seq x y z
N GLN A 1 1.36 8.35 -3.22
CA GLN A 1 2.42 8.45 -4.27
C GLN A 1 3.30 7.19 -4.33
N SER A 2 3.64 6.57 -3.20
CA SER A 2 4.49 5.36 -3.13
C SER A 2 3.91 4.15 -3.88
N LEU A 3 2.61 3.90 -3.75
CA LEU A 3 1.95 2.77 -4.42
C LEU A 3 2.00 2.87 -5.95
N ARG A 4 1.74 4.06 -6.52
CA ARG A 4 1.86 4.28 -7.96
C ARG A 4 3.26 3.94 -8.47
N ARG A 5 4.31 4.38 -7.75
CA ARG A 5 5.70 4.05 -8.10
C ARG A 5 5.97 2.55 -8.01
N ALA A 6 5.41 1.88 -7.01
CA ALA A 6 5.53 0.44 -6.85
C ALA A 6 4.83 -0.33 -7.98
N LEU A 7 3.64 0.09 -8.41
CA LEU A 7 2.94 -0.49 -9.56
C LEU A 7 3.77 -0.34 -10.85
N LEU A 8 4.30 0.87 -11.09
CA LEU A 8 5.18 1.12 -12.25
C LEU A 8 6.44 0.24 -12.23
N SER A 9 7.03 0.05 -11.04
CA SER A 9 8.23 -0.77 -10.87
C SER A 9 7.94 -2.27 -11.10
N ASN A 10 6.70 -2.69 -10.87
CA ASN A 10 6.21 -4.06 -11.12
C ASN A 10 5.71 -4.27 -12.56
N GLY A 11 6.01 -3.35 -13.49
CA GLY A 11 5.66 -3.50 -14.91
C GLY A 11 4.31 -2.93 -15.31
N ALA A 12 3.63 -2.19 -14.43
CA ALA A 12 2.46 -1.41 -14.87
C ALA A 12 2.92 -0.25 -15.78
N HIS A 13 2.23 -0.06 -16.90
CA HIS A 13 2.47 1.07 -17.80
C HIS A 13 1.42 2.16 -17.59
N LEU A 14 1.86 3.42 -17.52
CA LEU A 14 0.95 4.57 -17.54
C LEU A 14 0.39 4.76 -18.94
N ALA A 15 -0.89 4.48 -19.13
CA ALA A 15 -1.60 4.94 -20.30
C ALA A 15 -1.86 6.44 -20.18
N ARG A 16 -1.43 7.22 -21.19
CA ARG A 16 -1.64 8.68 -21.23
C ARG A 16 -3.10 9.04 -21.54
N GLU A 17 -3.85 8.11 -22.13
CA GLU A 17 -5.26 8.26 -22.50
C GLU A 17 -6.01 6.96 -22.20
N LYS A 18 -7.24 7.06 -21.68
CA LYS A 18 -8.08 5.88 -21.36
C LYS A 18 -8.29 4.95 -22.57
N GLY A 19 -8.31 5.52 -23.79
CA GLY A 19 -8.52 4.76 -25.03
C GLY A 19 -7.32 3.95 -25.52
N GLN A 20 -6.11 4.19 -24.99
CA GLN A 20 -4.90 3.42 -25.33
C GLN A 20 -4.54 2.39 -24.25
N ALA A 21 -5.30 2.35 -23.16
CA ALA A 21 -5.05 1.44 -22.04
C ALA A 21 -5.75 0.10 -22.27
N SER A 22 -5.01 -1.00 -22.17
CA SER A 22 -5.60 -2.36 -22.12
C SER A 22 -6.47 -2.54 -20.88
N ALA A 23 -6.11 -1.86 -19.78
CA ALA A 23 -6.89 -1.74 -18.55
C ALA A 23 -6.47 -0.47 -17.78
N VAL A 24 -7.42 0.16 -17.10
CA VAL A 24 -7.25 1.33 -16.25
C VAL A 24 -7.46 0.90 -14.80
N VAL A 25 -6.39 0.96 -14.00
CA VAL A 25 -6.45 0.76 -12.56
C VAL A 25 -6.75 2.09 -11.89
N SER A 26 -7.89 2.18 -11.21
CA SER A 26 -8.30 3.35 -10.46
C SER A 26 -8.12 3.08 -8.97
N ILE A 27 -7.38 3.96 -8.28
CA ILE A 27 -7.20 3.86 -6.82
C ILE A 27 -8.19 4.80 -6.15
N VAL A 28 -9.11 4.23 -5.40
CA VAL A 28 -10.21 4.94 -4.73
C VAL A 28 -9.97 5.14 -3.24
N LYS A 29 -9.05 4.36 -2.65
CA LYS A 29 -8.68 4.44 -1.23
C LYS A 29 -7.20 4.15 -1.06
N ASP A 30 -6.52 4.99 -0.27
CA ASP A 30 -5.12 4.88 0.13
C ASP A 30 -5.08 5.31 1.60
N ASN A 31 -5.16 4.34 2.52
CA ASN A 31 -5.29 4.60 3.95
C ASN A 31 -4.25 3.84 4.76
N LEU A 32 -3.54 4.56 5.64
CA LEU A 32 -2.54 4.01 6.55
C LEU A 32 -3.02 4.22 7.98
N THR A 33 -3.28 3.12 8.70
CA THR A 33 -3.71 3.14 10.10
C THR A 33 -2.60 2.59 10.98
N ARG A 34 -2.33 3.24 12.12
CA ARG A 34 -1.37 2.77 13.13
C ARG A 34 -2.09 2.57 14.46
N ARG A 35 -1.88 1.44 15.13
CA ARG A 35 -2.38 1.16 16.49
C ARG A 35 -1.29 0.62 17.41
N VAL A 36 -1.39 0.93 18.70
CA VAL A 36 -0.50 0.38 19.73
C VAL A 36 -0.95 -1.05 20.05
N VAL A 37 -0.01 -2.00 20.01
CA VAL A 37 -0.27 -3.42 20.30
C VAL A 37 0.19 -3.80 21.70
N SER A 38 1.27 -3.18 22.17
CA SER A 38 1.87 -3.48 23.47
C SER A 38 2.47 -2.24 24.09
N VAL A 39 2.40 -2.15 25.42
CA VAL A 39 3.02 -1.12 26.26
C VAL A 39 4.00 -1.75 27.24
N SER A 40 5.04 -1.03 27.61
CA SER A 40 6.00 -1.41 28.66
C SER A 40 5.35 -1.34 30.05
N ALA A 41 6.06 -1.84 31.07
CA ALA A 41 5.69 -1.68 32.48
C ALA A 41 5.60 -0.20 32.92
N THR A 42 6.21 0.72 32.16
CA THR A 42 6.15 2.18 32.36
C THR A 42 5.08 2.86 31.49
N ASN A 43 4.17 2.08 30.89
CA ASN A 43 3.11 2.55 30.00
C ASN A 43 3.61 3.23 28.71
N GLN A 44 4.83 2.89 28.26
CA GLN A 44 5.38 3.39 26.99
C GLN A 44 5.06 2.42 25.86
N PRO A 45 4.56 2.86 24.70
CA PRO A 45 4.32 2.00 23.55
C PRO A 45 5.58 1.24 23.14
N LYS A 46 5.50 -0.09 23.16
CA LYS A 46 6.60 -0.98 22.76
C LYS A 46 6.44 -1.50 21.34
N GLN A 47 5.21 -1.68 20.89
CA GLN A 47 4.92 -2.23 19.57
C GLN A 47 3.77 -1.48 18.92
N TYR A 48 3.94 -1.20 17.64
CA TYR A 48 2.92 -0.66 16.77
C TYR A 48 2.59 -1.67 15.70
N GLU A 49 1.31 -1.77 15.38
CA GLU A 49 0.82 -2.40 14.17
C GLU A 49 0.42 -1.30 13.19
N VAL A 50 0.91 -1.41 11.96
CA VAL A 50 0.56 -0.53 10.86
C VAL A 50 -0.17 -1.35 9.81
N THR A 51 -1.36 -0.91 9.46
CA THR A 51 -2.19 -1.49 8.42
C THR A 51 -2.29 -0.50 7.29
N TYR A 52 -1.82 -0.90 6.10
CA TYR A 52 -1.97 -0.13 4.88
C TYR A 52 -3.05 -0.78 4.03
N THR A 53 -4.17 -0.08 3.84
CA THR A 53 -5.31 -0.49 3.01
C THR A 53 -5.37 0.33 1.73
N VAL A 54 -5.53 -0.37 0.60
CA VAL A 54 -5.72 0.21 -0.72
C VAL A 54 -7.01 -0.32 -1.33
N GLY A 55 -7.88 0.58 -1.75
CA GLY A 55 -9.06 0.26 -2.54
C GLY A 55 -8.79 0.56 -4.00
N PHE A 56 -9.05 -0.39 -4.89
CA PHE A 56 -8.87 -0.22 -6.32
C PHE A 56 -9.99 -0.88 -7.13
N SER A 57 -10.21 -0.36 -8.34
CA SER A 57 -11.07 -0.95 -9.36
C SER A 57 -10.33 -0.99 -10.70
N VAL A 58 -10.78 -1.85 -11.61
CA VAL A 58 -10.12 -2.04 -12.91
C VAL A 58 -11.17 -2.04 -14.01
N THR A 59 -10.98 -1.17 -14.99
CA THR A 59 -11.87 -1.07 -16.16
C THR A 59 -11.07 -1.19 -17.46
N ALA A 60 -11.67 -1.73 -18.52
CA ALA A 60 -11.10 -1.74 -19.86
C ALA A 60 -12.13 -1.13 -20.82
N GLY A 61 -11.89 0.12 -21.24
CA GLY A 61 -12.91 0.92 -21.92
C GLY A 61 -14.17 1.05 -21.04
N ASP A 62 -15.30 0.62 -21.58
CA ASP A 62 -16.60 0.64 -20.91
C ASP A 62 -16.90 -0.63 -20.08
N LYS A 63 -16.01 -1.62 -20.11
CA LYS A 63 -16.18 -2.88 -19.37
C LYS A 63 -15.47 -2.81 -18.00
N GLU A 64 -16.19 -3.09 -16.93
CA GLU A 64 -15.58 -3.36 -15.63
C GLU A 64 -14.94 -4.74 -15.65
N LEU A 65 -13.62 -4.81 -15.42
CA LEU A 65 -12.88 -6.07 -15.32
C LEU A 65 -12.82 -6.56 -13.88
N LEU A 66 -12.61 -5.63 -12.96
CA LEU A 66 -12.68 -5.88 -11.53
C LEU A 66 -13.50 -4.79 -10.85
N PRO A 67 -14.56 -5.16 -10.10
CA PRO A 67 -15.26 -4.22 -9.26
C PRO A 67 -14.32 -3.69 -8.17
N GLN A 68 -14.73 -2.58 -7.56
CA GLN A 68 -14.00 -2.01 -6.44
C GLN A 68 -13.77 -3.04 -5.34
N GLN A 69 -12.50 -3.28 -5.00
CA GLN A 69 -12.09 -4.17 -3.92
C GLN A 69 -10.96 -3.56 -3.11
N GLU A 70 -10.79 -4.06 -1.89
CA GLU A 70 -9.72 -3.63 -0.99
C GLU A 70 -8.66 -4.72 -0.82
N VAL A 71 -7.41 -4.30 -0.81
CA VAL A 71 -6.26 -5.11 -0.38
C VAL A 71 -5.58 -4.40 0.79
N SER A 72 -5.06 -5.17 1.73
CA SER A 72 -4.36 -4.61 2.88
C SER A 72 -3.10 -5.39 3.20
N ALA A 73 -2.11 -4.68 3.74
CA ALA A 73 -0.87 -5.22 4.27
C ALA A 73 -0.75 -4.75 5.72
N THR A 74 -0.41 -5.66 6.62
CA THR A 74 -0.25 -5.38 8.04
C THR A 74 1.16 -5.72 8.47
N ARG A 75 1.84 -4.80 9.15
CA ARG A 75 3.17 -5.01 9.72
C ARG A 75 3.24 -4.55 11.17
N THR A 76 3.93 -5.33 12.00
CA THR A 76 4.21 -4.99 13.40
C THR A 76 5.68 -4.62 13.54
N TYR A 77 5.98 -3.50 14.21
CA TYR A 77 7.36 -3.12 14.52
C TYR A 77 7.49 -2.67 15.98
N SER A 78 8.68 -2.84 16.54
CA SER A 78 8.99 -2.44 17.91
C SER A 78 9.51 -1.01 17.94
N PHE A 79 9.09 -0.25 18.95
CA PHE A 79 9.48 1.14 19.14
C PHE A 79 10.58 1.26 20.19
N ASP A 80 11.67 1.93 19.83
CA ASP A 80 12.75 2.33 20.74
C ASP A 80 12.88 3.86 20.67
N GLU A 81 12.61 4.53 21.80
CA GLU A 81 12.64 6.00 21.95
C GLU A 81 14.02 6.60 21.69
N ARG A 82 15.11 5.81 21.78
CA ARG A 82 16.49 6.29 21.65
C ARG A 82 16.90 6.61 20.21
N LEU A 83 16.09 6.22 19.23
CA LEU A 83 16.36 6.35 17.79
C LEU A 83 15.57 7.47 17.10
N LEU A 84 15.04 8.45 17.87
CA LEU A 84 14.06 9.44 17.40
C LEU A 84 14.47 10.24 16.14
N LEU A 85 15.78 10.47 15.90
CA LEU A 85 16.29 11.14 14.69
C LEU A 85 16.30 10.24 13.42
N ALA A 86 16.29 8.92 13.57
CA ALA A 86 16.21 7.96 12.46
C ALA A 86 14.76 7.67 12.01
N LYS A 87 13.76 8.07 12.81
CA LYS A 87 12.35 7.67 12.65
C LYS A 87 11.66 8.19 11.39
N GLY A 88 11.96 9.42 10.96
CA GLY A 88 11.37 9.96 9.73
C GLY A 88 11.75 9.13 8.49
N HIS A 89 12.98 8.62 8.47
CA HIS A 89 13.45 7.74 7.40
C HIS A 89 12.84 6.33 7.50
N GLU A 90 12.73 5.77 8.71
CA GLU A 90 12.14 4.44 8.92
C GLU A 90 10.66 4.37 8.53
N ASP A 91 9.87 5.39 8.83
CA ASP A 91 8.44 5.43 8.48
C ASP A 91 8.23 5.49 6.96
N ASP A 92 9.07 6.27 6.25
CA ASP A 92 9.04 6.34 4.79
C ASP A 92 9.49 5.03 4.13
N VAL A 93 10.52 4.38 4.68
CA VAL A 93 10.99 3.07 4.22
C VAL A 93 9.91 2.01 4.44
N LEU A 94 9.33 1.96 5.64
CA LEU A 94 8.23 1.03 5.96
C LEU A 94 7.04 1.23 5.02
N ARG A 95 6.64 2.48 4.78
CA ARG A 95 5.54 2.79 3.86
C ARG A 95 5.87 2.40 2.43
N ALA A 96 7.11 2.61 1.97
CA ALA A 96 7.54 2.23 0.64
C ALA A 96 7.52 0.71 0.44
N ASP A 97 7.97 -0.05 1.44
CA ASP A 97 7.96 -1.51 1.40
C ASP A 97 6.54 -2.07 1.45
N MET A 98 5.69 -1.58 2.36
CA MET A 98 4.27 -1.95 2.39
C MET A 98 3.55 -1.60 1.08
N ALA A 99 3.91 -0.48 0.44
CA ALA A 99 3.36 -0.10 -0.87
C ALA A 99 3.80 -1.07 -1.98
N ARG A 100 5.02 -1.62 -1.92
CA ARG A 100 5.48 -2.68 -2.84
C ARG A 100 4.69 -3.96 -2.64
N ASP A 101 4.54 -4.42 -1.40
CA ASP A 101 3.75 -5.61 -1.08
C ASP A 101 2.32 -5.52 -1.64
N LEU A 102 1.69 -4.34 -1.48
CA LEU A 102 0.36 -4.05 -2.03
C LEU A 102 0.33 -4.00 -3.55
N ALA A 103 1.33 -3.37 -4.19
CA ALA A 103 1.43 -3.36 -5.64
C ALA A 103 1.55 -4.78 -6.20
N ASP A 104 2.35 -5.65 -5.59
CA ASP A 104 2.52 -7.04 -6.01
C ASP A 104 1.20 -7.82 -5.87
N MET A 105 0.44 -7.58 -4.80
CA MET A 105 -0.89 -8.17 -4.62
C MET A 105 -1.88 -7.72 -5.71
N VAL A 106 -1.86 -6.44 -6.07
CA VAL A 106 -2.69 -5.91 -7.16
C VAL A 106 -2.28 -6.54 -8.49
N MET A 107 -0.99 -6.56 -8.82
CA MET A 107 -0.47 -7.12 -10.06
C MET A 107 -0.79 -8.60 -10.21
N ARG A 108 -0.66 -9.40 -9.14
CA ARG A 108 -1.06 -10.82 -9.16
C ARG A 108 -2.54 -11.02 -9.48
N ARG A 109 -3.42 -10.16 -8.95
CA ARG A 109 -4.86 -10.19 -9.26
C ARG A 109 -5.13 -9.80 -10.70
N LEU A 110 -4.39 -8.84 -11.24
CA LEU A 110 -4.49 -8.44 -12.66
C LEU A 110 -4.02 -9.55 -13.59
N SER A 111 -2.94 -10.28 -13.24
CA SER A 111 -2.42 -11.38 -14.06
C SER A 111 -3.32 -12.63 -14.07
N SER A 112 -4.27 -12.73 -13.14
CA SER A 112 -5.24 -13.83 -13.10
C SER A 112 -6.55 -13.54 -13.85
N LEU A 113 -6.66 -12.37 -14.49
CA LEU A 113 -7.79 -11.99 -15.37
C LEU A 113 -7.50 -12.39 -16.81
#